data_AF-A0A285TFZ9-F1
#
_entry.id   AF-A0A285TFZ9-F1
#
_cell.length_a   1.000
_cell.length_b   1.000
_cell.length_c   1.000
_cell.angle_alpha   90.00
_cell.angle_beta   90.00
_cell.angle_gamma   90.00
#
_symmetry.space_group_name_H-M   'P 1'
#
loop_
_entity.id
_entity.type
_entity.pdbx_description
1 polymer ?
#
loop_
_entity_poly.entity_id
_entity_poly.type
_entity_poly.pdbx_seq_one_letter_code
_entity_poly.pdbx_strand_id
1 'polypeptide(L)'
;MQKLPLLLLASIFLFLLTGCTDQLTDIKKAVSEIDSSASKAANAISKDAHTIRAIEIEYNNEVFSINDLFESILRDIQWEYENFDELQKLKVKGTWKEGLFESYHFSEAQKSKLITNGKVTVEFEIVDQQISSDSAVVKLILEKELLVDEKGIKALELLYDSYLSK
;
A
#
# COMPACT_ATOMS: atom_id res chain seq x y z
N MET A 1 59.80 52.56 28.09
CA MET A 1 58.82 53.51 28.65
C MET A 1 57.48 53.27 27.96
N GLN A 2 56.40 53.37 28.74
CA GLN A 2 54.98 53.54 28.34
C GLN A 2 54.32 52.32 27.67
N LYS A 3 53.56 51.50 28.42
CA LYS A 3 52.15 51.72 28.85
C LYS A 3 51.18 51.84 27.66
N LEU A 4 50.67 50.71 27.18
CA LEU A 4 49.31 50.63 26.62
C LEU A 4 48.76 49.20 26.62
N PRO A 5 48.53 48.55 27.78
CA PRO A 5 47.58 47.44 27.82
C PRO A 5 46.16 48.03 28.02
N LEU A 6 45.13 47.25 27.71
CA LEU A 6 43.74 47.47 28.15
C LEU A 6 42.79 48.27 27.24
N LEU A 7 42.75 47.99 25.94
CA LEU A 7 41.56 48.35 25.12
C LEU A 7 41.26 47.39 23.95
N LEU A 8 41.88 46.20 23.95
CA LEU A 8 41.71 45.20 22.88
C LEU A 8 40.95 43.94 23.32
N LEU A 9 40.54 43.84 24.59
CA LEU A 9 39.87 42.63 25.10
C LEU A 9 38.32 42.69 25.07
N ALA A 10 37.72 43.85 24.76
CA ALA A 10 36.26 44.01 24.78
C ALA A 10 35.59 43.91 23.40
N SER A 11 36.35 43.83 22.30
CA SER A 11 35.78 43.88 20.93
C SER A 11 35.57 42.50 20.28
N ILE A 12 36.05 41.42 20.90
CA ILE A 12 36.00 40.07 20.31
C ILE A 12 34.68 39.32 20.64
N PHE A 13 33.88 39.79 21.60
CA PHE A 13 32.63 39.11 21.99
C PHE A 13 31.38 39.52 21.19
N LEU A 14 31.47 40.51 20.30
CA LEU A 14 30.31 41.00 19.51
C LEU A 14 30.15 40.33 18.13
N PHE A 15 31.10 39.51 17.69
CA PHE A 15 31.03 38.84 16.37
C PHE A 15 30.44 37.42 16.39
N LEU A 16 30.09 36.87 17.56
CA LEU A 16 29.56 35.50 17.68
C LEU A 16 28.02 35.41 17.67
N LEU A 17 27.30 36.51 17.43
CA LEU A 17 25.83 36.55 17.51
C LEU A 17 25.12 36.77 16.15
N THR A 18 25.83 36.91 15.03
CA THR A 18 25.21 37.14 13.71
C THR A 18 25.28 35.94 12.76
N GLY A 19 25.83 34.80 13.19
CA GLY A 19 26.06 33.63 12.32
C GLY A 19 25.02 32.50 12.38
N CYS A 20 23.99 32.58 13.22
CA CYS A 20 23.03 31.48 13.39
C CYS A 20 21.77 31.56 12.52
N THR A 21 21.55 32.68 11.81
CA THR A 21 20.31 32.92 11.05
C THR A 21 20.30 32.17 9.71
N ASP A 22 21.44 32.11 9.03
CA ASP A 22 21.54 31.41 7.73
C ASP A 22 21.37 29.90 7.89
N GLN A 23 21.97 29.30 8.94
CA GLN A 23 21.77 27.87 9.25
C GLN A 23 20.31 27.52 9.57
N LEU A 24 19.56 28.39 10.26
CA LEU A 24 18.13 28.15 10.53
C LEU A 24 17.27 28.27 9.27
N THR A 25 17.65 29.15 8.35
CA THR A 25 16.94 29.35 7.07
C THR A 25 17.21 28.19 6.12
N ASP A 26 18.44 27.69 6.08
CA ASP A 26 18.84 26.52 5.31
C ASP A 26 18.22 25.22 5.83
N ILE A 27 18.13 25.03 7.15
CA ILE A 27 17.42 23.88 7.75
C ILE A 27 15.93 23.96 7.42
N LYS A 28 15.29 25.13 7.54
CA LYS A 28 13.86 25.29 7.22
C LYS A 28 13.58 25.04 5.73
N LYS A 29 14.50 25.45 4.85
CA LYS A 29 14.41 25.21 3.42
C LYS A 29 14.59 23.72 3.09
N ALA A 30 15.58 23.05 3.70
CA ALA A 30 15.78 21.61 3.54
C ALA A 30 14.58 20.79 4.06
N VAL A 31 14.00 21.16 5.21
CA VAL A 31 12.78 20.51 5.74
C VAL A 31 11.58 20.74 4.80
N SER A 32 11.40 21.94 4.26
CA SER A 32 10.34 22.25 3.30
C SER A 32 10.51 21.51 1.96
N GLU A 33 11.75 21.34 1.49
CA GLU A 33 12.08 20.57 0.28
C GLU A 33 11.85 19.05 0.48
N ILE A 34 12.16 18.54 1.68
CA ILE A 34 11.85 17.15 2.06
C ILE A 34 10.33 16.93 2.12
N ASP A 35 9.57 17.81 2.77
CA ASP A 35 8.10 17.72 2.83
C ASP A 35 7.46 17.80 1.43
N SER A 36 7.97 18.69 0.57
CA SER A 36 7.52 18.81 -0.82
C SER A 36 7.81 17.56 -1.65
N SER A 37 8.98 16.96 -1.48
CA SER A 37 9.37 15.73 -2.19
C SER A 37 8.60 14.52 -1.70
N ALA A 38 8.44 14.39 -0.38
CA ALA A 38 7.64 13.33 0.24
C ALA A 38 6.15 13.44 -0.15
N SER A 39 5.60 14.65 -0.18
CA SER A 39 4.22 14.88 -0.60
C SER A 39 4.01 14.58 -2.10
N LYS A 40 4.96 14.94 -2.96
CA LYS A 40 4.94 14.56 -4.38
C LYS A 40 5.03 13.04 -4.59
N ALA A 41 5.91 12.36 -3.87
CA ALA A 41 6.03 10.91 -3.92
C ALA A 41 4.74 10.22 -3.43
N ALA A 42 4.17 10.67 -2.31
CA ALA A 42 2.91 10.16 -1.78
C ALA A 42 1.74 10.38 -2.77
N ASN A 43 1.67 11.56 -3.41
CA ASN A 43 0.65 11.85 -4.42
C ASN A 43 0.81 11.01 -5.69
N ALA A 44 2.05 10.74 -6.12
CA ALA A 44 2.32 9.85 -7.26
C ALA A 44 1.88 8.41 -6.95
N ILE A 45 2.28 7.88 -5.79
CA ILE A 45 1.86 6.54 -5.31
C ILE A 45 0.33 6.47 -5.19
N SER A 46 -0.32 7.52 -4.67
CA SER A 46 -1.78 7.59 -4.56
C SER A 46 -2.46 7.58 -5.93
N LYS A 47 -1.91 8.29 -6.93
CA LYS A 47 -2.44 8.29 -8.30
C LYS A 47 -2.29 6.92 -8.96
N ASP A 48 -1.15 6.25 -8.76
CA ASP A 48 -0.90 4.91 -9.28
C ASP A 48 -1.85 3.89 -8.62
N ALA A 49 -2.08 4.01 -7.30
CA ALA A 49 -3.04 3.18 -6.57
C ALA A 49 -4.47 3.34 -7.10
N HIS A 50 -4.92 4.56 -7.37
CA HIS A 50 -6.24 4.80 -7.97
C HIS A 50 -6.34 4.23 -9.38
N THR A 51 -5.29 4.36 -10.18
CA THR A 51 -5.24 3.83 -11.54
C THR A 51 -5.33 2.30 -11.53
N ILE A 52 -4.55 1.63 -10.67
CA ILE A 52 -4.59 0.17 -10.53
C ILE A 52 -5.99 -0.30 -10.12
N ARG A 53 -6.60 0.34 -9.12
CA ARG A 53 -7.94 -0.05 -8.65
C ARG A 53 -9.03 0.13 -9.71
N ALA A 54 -8.84 1.05 -10.66
CA ALA A 54 -9.76 1.33 -11.74
C ALA A 54 -9.56 0.41 -12.97
N ILE A 55 -8.55 -0.46 -12.97
CA ILE A 55 -8.36 -1.45 -14.05
C ILE A 55 -9.63 -2.30 -14.17
N GLU A 56 -10.18 -2.34 -15.37
CA GLU A 56 -11.35 -3.15 -15.73
C GLU A 56 -10.94 -4.60 -15.98
N ILE A 57 -11.77 -5.51 -15.51
CA ILE A 57 -11.68 -6.95 -15.70
C ILE A 57 -12.91 -7.36 -16.50
N GLU A 58 -12.69 -8.05 -17.62
CA GLU A 58 -13.75 -8.68 -18.40
C GLU A 58 -13.76 -10.18 -18.13
N TYR A 59 -14.88 -10.69 -17.61
CA TYR A 59 -15.04 -12.12 -17.32
C TYR A 59 -16.52 -12.53 -17.43
N ASN A 60 -16.80 -13.62 -18.15
CA ASN A 60 -18.16 -14.14 -18.36
C ASN A 60 -19.20 -13.09 -18.85
N ASN A 61 -18.80 -12.20 -19.76
CA ASN A 61 -19.60 -11.08 -20.31
C ASN A 61 -19.96 -9.98 -19.29
N GLU A 62 -19.31 -9.97 -18.13
CA GLU A 62 -19.41 -8.90 -17.14
C GLU A 62 -18.11 -8.10 -17.11
N VAL A 63 -18.23 -6.79 -16.88
CA VAL A 63 -17.09 -5.88 -16.74
C VAL A 63 -17.16 -5.24 -15.36
N PHE A 64 -16.07 -5.35 -14.62
CA PHE A 64 -15.96 -4.80 -13.27
C PHE A 64 -14.53 -4.36 -12.96
N SER A 65 -14.34 -3.43 -12.03
CA SER A 65 -13.00 -2.99 -11.66
C SER A 65 -12.35 -3.87 -10.60
N ILE A 66 -11.02 -3.79 -10.47
CA ILE A 66 -10.29 -4.35 -9.33
C ILE A 66 -10.88 -3.87 -8.00
N ASN A 67 -11.30 -2.60 -7.91
CA ASN A 67 -11.94 -2.07 -6.72
C ASN A 67 -13.25 -2.80 -6.42
N ASP A 68 -14.13 -2.92 -7.41
CA ASP A 68 -15.45 -3.55 -7.26
C ASP A 68 -15.31 -5.02 -6.85
N LEU A 69 -14.34 -5.72 -7.45
CA LEU A 69 -14.02 -7.10 -7.12
C LEU A 69 -13.80 -7.25 -5.61
N PHE A 70 -12.81 -6.52 -5.06
CA PHE A 70 -12.41 -6.70 -3.67
C PHE A 70 -13.40 -6.11 -2.67
N GLU A 71 -14.01 -4.96 -2.96
CA GLU A 71 -15.08 -4.39 -2.12
C GLU A 71 -16.30 -5.31 -2.02
N SER A 72 -16.56 -6.09 -3.07
CA SER A 72 -17.66 -7.04 -3.07
C SER A 72 -17.36 -8.30 -2.25
N ILE A 73 -16.14 -8.86 -2.33
CA ILE A 73 -15.84 -10.21 -1.80
C ILE A 73 -15.07 -10.20 -0.46
N LEU A 74 -14.60 -9.05 0.01
CA LEU A 74 -13.86 -8.93 1.28
C LEU A 74 -14.50 -7.89 2.22
N ARG A 75 -14.15 -7.98 3.51
CA ARG A 75 -14.33 -6.91 4.50
C ARG A 75 -12.97 -6.37 4.94
N ASP A 76 -12.95 -5.19 5.55
CA ASP A 76 -11.76 -4.60 6.20
C ASP A 76 -10.52 -4.55 5.27
N ILE A 77 -10.74 -4.10 4.03
CA ILE A 77 -9.77 -4.22 2.95
C ILE A 77 -8.55 -3.33 3.19
N GLN A 78 -7.36 -3.92 3.01
CA GLN A 78 -6.08 -3.25 3.06
C GLN A 78 -5.34 -3.49 1.75
N TRP A 79 -4.78 -2.42 1.20
CA TRP A 79 -4.11 -2.44 -0.09
C TRP A 79 -2.64 -2.12 0.10
N GLU A 80 -1.78 -2.99 -0.43
CA GLU A 80 -0.33 -2.87 -0.41
C GLU A 80 0.15 -2.83 -1.85
N TYR A 81 0.90 -1.78 -2.19
CA TYR A 81 1.45 -1.57 -3.52
C TYR A 81 2.96 -1.61 -3.44
N GLU A 82 3.57 -2.41 -4.30
CA GLU A 82 5.02 -2.42 -4.49
C GLU A 82 5.30 -2.09 -5.96
N ASN A 83 6.16 -1.11 -6.19
CA ASN A 83 6.60 -0.74 -7.53
C ASN A 83 8.11 -0.93 -7.58
N PHE A 84 8.56 -1.94 -8.31
CA PHE A 84 9.98 -2.27 -8.51
C PHE A 84 10.25 -2.40 -10.00
N ASP A 85 11.10 -1.55 -10.57
CA ASP A 85 11.61 -1.67 -11.94
C ASP A 85 10.51 -2.02 -12.97
N GLU A 86 9.45 -1.21 -13.02
CA GLU A 86 8.27 -1.34 -13.92
C GLU A 86 7.27 -2.47 -13.56
N LEU A 87 7.60 -3.36 -12.61
CA LEU A 87 6.67 -4.33 -12.06
C LEU A 87 5.82 -3.70 -10.95
N GLN A 88 4.53 -3.57 -11.23
CA GLN A 88 3.54 -3.17 -10.25
C GLN A 88 2.96 -4.41 -9.58
N LYS A 89 3.26 -4.63 -8.30
CA LYS A 89 2.65 -5.68 -7.49
C LYS A 89 1.54 -5.09 -6.64
N LEU A 90 0.39 -5.76 -6.69
CA LEU A 90 -0.74 -5.48 -5.84
C LEU A 90 -0.93 -6.63 -4.86
N LYS A 91 -1.01 -6.28 -3.58
CA LYS A 91 -1.38 -7.19 -2.51
C LYS A 91 -2.61 -6.65 -1.79
N VAL A 92 -3.67 -7.45 -1.77
CA VAL A 92 -4.94 -7.13 -1.14
C VAL A 92 -5.13 -8.05 0.04
N LYS A 93 -5.33 -7.48 1.22
CA LYS A 93 -5.68 -8.22 2.44
C LYS A 93 -7.08 -7.83 2.88
N GLY A 94 -7.79 -8.77 3.48
CA GLY A 94 -9.10 -8.48 4.05
C GLY A 94 -9.60 -9.63 4.91
N THR A 95 -10.75 -9.41 5.53
CA THR A 95 -11.50 -10.43 6.25
C THR A 95 -12.43 -11.16 5.29
N TRP A 96 -12.51 -12.48 5.40
CA TRP A 96 -13.37 -13.34 4.59
C TRP A 96 -14.83 -12.90 4.65
N LYS A 97 -15.49 -12.78 3.51
CA LYS A 97 -16.93 -12.51 3.39
C LYS A 97 -17.68 -13.75 2.92
N GLU A 98 -18.91 -13.90 3.38
CA GLU A 98 -19.77 -14.98 2.91
C GLU A 98 -19.97 -14.89 1.39
N GLY A 99 -20.00 -16.05 0.72
CA GLY A 99 -19.93 -16.16 -0.74
C GLY A 99 -18.52 -16.29 -1.32
N LEU A 100 -17.47 -15.99 -0.55
CA LEU A 100 -16.09 -16.19 -1.01
C LEU A 100 -15.64 -17.65 -0.81
N PHE A 101 -15.12 -18.28 -1.87
CA PHE A 101 -14.60 -19.66 -1.86
C PHE A 101 -15.65 -20.74 -1.59
N GLU A 102 -16.87 -20.58 -2.12
CA GLU A 102 -17.97 -21.55 -1.89
C GLU A 102 -17.64 -22.98 -2.33
N SER A 103 -16.77 -23.15 -3.34
CA SER A 103 -16.28 -24.44 -3.82
C SER A 103 -15.56 -25.27 -2.75
N TYR A 104 -15.10 -24.66 -1.66
CA TYR A 104 -14.46 -25.36 -0.53
C TYR A 104 -15.46 -25.87 0.51
N HIS A 105 -16.74 -25.56 0.38
CA HIS A 105 -17.84 -26.10 1.20
C HIS A 105 -17.58 -26.02 2.72
N PHE A 106 -17.11 -24.88 3.22
CA PHE A 106 -16.88 -24.69 4.66
C PHE A 106 -18.14 -24.97 5.48
N SER A 107 -17.98 -25.70 6.59
CA SER A 107 -19.08 -25.95 7.53
C SER A 107 -19.59 -24.66 8.17
N GLU A 108 -20.83 -24.64 8.66
CA GLU A 108 -21.41 -23.48 9.36
C GLU A 108 -20.56 -23.04 10.57
N ALA A 109 -19.96 -24.00 11.28
CA ALA A 109 -19.02 -23.72 12.37
C ALA A 109 -17.75 -23.00 11.87
N GLN A 110 -17.20 -23.41 10.73
CA GLN A 110 -16.05 -22.73 10.11
C GLN A 110 -16.44 -21.35 9.59
N LYS A 111 -17.57 -21.21 8.88
CA LYS A 111 -18.06 -19.92 8.39
C LYS A 111 -18.20 -18.90 9.52
N SER A 112 -18.81 -19.29 10.65
CA SER A 112 -18.94 -18.41 11.82
C SER A 112 -17.59 -17.89 12.33
N LYS A 113 -16.56 -18.74 12.34
CA LYS A 113 -15.19 -18.31 12.68
C LYS A 113 -14.54 -17.47 11.59
N LEU A 114 -14.76 -17.78 10.33
CA LEU A 114 -14.22 -17.05 9.18
C LEU A 114 -14.73 -15.61 9.13
N ILE A 115 -15.99 -15.38 9.49
CA ILE A 115 -16.58 -14.03 9.56
C ILE A 115 -15.78 -13.13 10.51
N THR A 116 -15.21 -13.66 11.58
CA THR A 116 -14.49 -12.84 12.55
C THR A 116 -12.98 -12.88 12.36
N ASN A 117 -12.43 -14.01 11.94
CA ASN A 117 -10.99 -14.29 12.00
C ASN A 117 -10.39 -14.78 10.67
N GLY A 118 -11.20 -14.99 9.64
CA GLY A 118 -10.73 -15.49 8.34
C GLY A 118 -9.95 -14.42 7.60
N LYS A 119 -8.64 -14.59 7.48
CA LYS A 119 -7.76 -13.63 6.81
C LYS A 119 -7.52 -14.07 5.38
N VAL A 120 -7.93 -13.24 4.43
CA VAL A 120 -7.67 -13.44 3.01
C VAL A 120 -6.47 -12.60 2.61
N THR A 121 -5.59 -13.17 1.81
CA THR A 121 -4.50 -12.45 1.14
C THR A 121 -4.50 -12.82 -0.33
N VAL A 122 -4.55 -11.80 -1.18
CA VAL A 122 -4.47 -11.92 -2.64
C VAL A 122 -3.26 -11.14 -3.12
N GLU A 123 -2.45 -11.72 -4.00
CA GLU A 123 -1.26 -11.10 -4.57
C GLU A 123 -1.26 -11.32 -6.08
N PHE A 124 -0.95 -10.30 -6.86
CA PHE A 124 -0.71 -10.42 -8.30
C PHE A 124 0.13 -9.25 -8.83
N GLU A 125 0.72 -9.46 -9.99
CA GLU A 125 1.43 -8.45 -10.79
C GLU A 125 0.48 -7.83 -11.80
N ILE A 126 0.64 -6.53 -12.02
CA ILE A 126 0.03 -5.77 -13.11
C ILE A 126 1.08 -5.56 -14.19
N VAL A 127 0.77 -6.02 -15.40
CA VAL A 127 1.59 -5.86 -16.61
C VAL A 127 0.69 -5.32 -17.70
N ASP A 128 1.12 -4.26 -18.38
CA ASP A 128 0.34 -3.61 -19.45
C ASP A 128 -1.10 -3.26 -19.06
N GLN A 129 -1.30 -2.76 -17.83
CA GLN A 129 -2.59 -2.43 -17.22
C GLN A 129 -3.56 -3.62 -17.10
N GLN A 130 -3.03 -4.84 -17.06
CA GLN A 130 -3.81 -6.06 -16.85
C GLN A 130 -3.20 -6.90 -15.74
N ILE A 131 -4.03 -7.70 -15.09
CA ILE A 131 -3.55 -8.68 -14.11
C ILE A 131 -2.81 -9.79 -14.85
N SER A 132 -1.54 -9.99 -14.50
CA SER A 132 -0.77 -11.15 -14.98
C SER A 132 -1.34 -12.41 -14.34
N SER A 133 -2.06 -13.21 -15.11
CA SER A 133 -2.80 -14.37 -14.59
C SER A 133 -1.90 -15.40 -13.91
N ASP A 134 -0.67 -15.58 -14.39
CA ASP A 134 0.28 -16.54 -13.84
C ASP A 134 0.87 -16.10 -12.49
N SER A 135 0.79 -14.80 -12.18
CA SER A 135 1.33 -14.22 -10.94
C SER A 135 0.36 -14.31 -9.75
N ALA A 136 -0.91 -14.65 -9.99
CA ALA A 136 -1.94 -14.58 -8.99
C ALA A 136 -1.74 -15.63 -7.89
N VAL A 137 -1.90 -15.21 -6.63
CA VAL A 137 -1.87 -16.08 -5.44
C VAL A 137 -2.98 -15.68 -4.51
N VAL A 138 -3.78 -16.65 -4.07
CA VAL A 138 -4.90 -16.45 -3.14
C VAL A 138 -4.75 -17.38 -1.95
N LYS A 139 -4.79 -16.80 -0.74
CA LYS A 139 -4.67 -17.53 0.51
C LYS A 139 -5.80 -17.18 1.47
N LEU A 140 -6.36 -18.19 2.12
CA LEU A 140 -7.25 -18.04 3.27
C LEU A 140 -6.61 -18.69 4.49
N ILE A 141 -6.48 -17.93 5.58
CA ILE A 141 -5.96 -18.41 6.85
C ILE A 141 -7.01 -18.22 7.94
N LEU A 142 -7.28 -19.27 8.72
CA LEU A 142 -8.11 -19.23 9.93
C LEU A 142 -7.30 -19.77 11.10
N GLU A 143 -7.18 -19.01 12.19
CA GLU A 143 -6.50 -19.49 13.42
C GLU A 143 -5.07 -20.06 13.18
N LYS A 144 -4.35 -19.52 12.18
CA LYS A 144 -3.02 -19.96 11.68
C LYS A 144 -3.01 -21.22 10.80
N GLU A 145 -4.17 -21.80 10.53
CA GLU A 145 -4.35 -22.88 9.56
C GLU A 145 -4.60 -22.28 8.16
N LEU A 146 -3.88 -22.80 7.16
CA LEU A 146 -4.06 -22.43 5.75
C LEU A 146 -5.17 -23.30 5.16
N LEU A 147 -6.29 -22.68 4.81
CA LEU A 147 -7.48 -23.36 4.29
C LEU A 147 -7.58 -23.31 2.76
N VAL A 148 -7.04 -22.25 2.14
CA VAL A 148 -7.00 -22.06 0.68
C VAL A 148 -5.58 -21.59 0.33
N ASP A 149 -4.98 -22.17 -0.71
CA ASP A 149 -3.70 -21.75 -1.32
C ASP A 149 -3.75 -22.03 -2.82
N GLU A 150 -4.38 -21.12 -3.56
CA GLU A 150 -4.54 -21.22 -5.01
C GLU A 150 -3.59 -20.27 -5.73
N LYS A 151 -3.18 -20.65 -6.94
CA LYS A 151 -2.19 -19.91 -7.74
C LYS A 151 -2.55 -19.89 -9.22
N GLY A 152 -1.99 -18.91 -9.91
CA GLY A 152 -2.18 -18.72 -11.35
C GLY A 152 -3.63 -18.41 -11.71
N ILE A 153 -4.03 -18.77 -12.93
CA ILE A 153 -5.37 -18.49 -13.46
C ILE A 153 -6.51 -18.99 -12.56
N LYS A 154 -6.34 -20.15 -11.91
CA LYS A 154 -7.35 -20.71 -11.01
C LYS A 154 -7.63 -19.81 -9.80
N ALA A 155 -6.60 -19.14 -9.28
CA ALA A 155 -6.78 -18.19 -8.20
C ALA A 155 -7.62 -16.99 -8.65
N LEU A 156 -7.43 -16.50 -9.88
CA LEU A 156 -8.24 -15.41 -10.42
C LEU A 156 -9.68 -15.84 -10.71
N GLU A 157 -9.88 -16.97 -11.37
CA GLU A 157 -11.21 -17.53 -11.65
C GLU A 157 -12.00 -17.68 -10.34
N LEU A 158 -11.37 -18.18 -9.27
CA LEU A 158 -12.00 -18.31 -7.96
C LEU A 158 -12.49 -16.96 -7.39
N LEU A 159 -11.73 -15.87 -7.58
CA LEU A 159 -12.12 -14.53 -7.14
C LEU A 159 -13.25 -13.97 -8.01
N TYR A 160 -13.16 -14.15 -9.33
CA TYR A 160 -14.15 -13.64 -10.27
C TYR A 160 -15.48 -14.36 -10.14
N ASP A 161 -15.47 -15.68 -10.00
CA ASP A 161 -16.67 -16.47 -9.74
C ASP A 161 -17.33 -16.05 -8.42
N SER A 162 -16.53 -15.78 -7.38
CA SER A 162 -17.05 -15.26 -6.10
C SER A 162 -17.66 -13.86 -6.24
N TYR A 163 -17.14 -13.02 -7.14
CA TYR A 163 -17.74 -11.72 -7.45
C TYR A 163 -19.04 -11.83 -8.23
N LEU A 164 -19.14 -12.77 -9.16
CA LEU A 164 -20.35 -12.97 -9.96
C LEU A 164 -21.46 -13.68 -9.17
N SER A 165 -21.11 -14.41 -8.11
CA SER A 165 -22.06 -15.14 -7.25
C SER A 165 -22.60 -14.32 -6.07
N LYS A 166 -22.27 -13.02 -6.00
CA LYS A 166 -22.63 -12.11 -4.90
C LYS A 166 -24.13 -11.83 -4.74
#